data_AF-A0A7K1U8P7-F1
#
_entry.id   AF-A0A7K1U8P7-F1
#
_cell.length_a   1.000
_cell.length_b   1.000
_cell.length_c   1.000
_cell.angle_alpha   90.00
_cell.angle_beta   90.00
_cell.angle_gamma   90.00
#
_symmetry.space_group_name_H-M   'P 1'
#
loop_
_entity.id
_entity.type
_entity.pdbx_description
1 polymer ?
#
loop_
_entity_poly.entity_id
_entity_poly.type
_entity_poly.pdbx_seq_one_letter_code
_entity_poly.pdbx_strand_id
1 'polypeptide(L)'
;MSTLISPNSLDLIKYIFCYLIPHLEDIDYRQEEKKIYYKERNVEVEGFRGWLIFNQLASGTRSIIAMIGDLICRIYSINPALEDPRNFSGIVLIDEIDVHLHPKLQKLFPSLLSECFPDIQFIATTHSVIPFLGAPLNSVFLKVSKTKGEGSVVTRLNLDIKNLLPNVLLTSSLFDMDSIAQVNSEGVQEIRTEDSYSEYLKNKELKKKLEDFEKGDRDLFVASVRKM
;
A
#
# COMPACT_ATOMS: atom_id res chain seq x y z
N MET A 1 -23.79 -20.56 -25.95
CA MET A 1 -23.29 -21.35 -24.80
C MET A 1 -21.95 -21.96 -25.20
N SER A 2 -20.98 -21.90 -24.29
CA SER A 2 -19.53 -22.14 -24.44
C SER A 2 -18.74 -21.08 -25.21
N THR A 3 -18.54 -19.91 -24.59
CA THR A 3 -17.42 -19.04 -24.96
C THR A 3 -16.16 -19.70 -24.39
N LEU A 4 -15.42 -20.38 -25.25
CA LEU A 4 -14.13 -20.98 -24.95
C LEU A 4 -13.16 -19.84 -24.61
N ILE A 5 -12.90 -19.65 -23.33
CA ILE A 5 -11.71 -18.96 -22.83
C ILE A 5 -10.53 -19.65 -23.53
N SER A 6 -9.89 -18.98 -24.48
CA SER A 6 -8.74 -19.54 -25.20
C SER A 6 -7.65 -19.88 -24.17
N PRO A 7 -6.83 -20.93 -24.36
CA PRO A 7 -5.75 -21.27 -23.41
C PRO A 7 -4.88 -20.06 -23.04
N ASN A 8 -4.64 -19.16 -24.01
CA ASN A 8 -3.94 -17.89 -23.82
C ASN A 8 -4.61 -16.94 -22.81
N SER A 9 -5.95 -16.91 -22.73
CA SER A 9 -6.67 -15.98 -21.86
C SER A 9 -6.62 -16.37 -20.38
N LEU A 10 -6.51 -17.67 -20.05
CA LEU A 10 -6.29 -18.09 -18.66
C LEU A 10 -4.88 -17.73 -18.20
N ASP A 11 -3.86 -18.00 -19.02
CA ASP A 11 -2.47 -17.65 -18.70
C ASP A 11 -2.28 -16.14 -18.52
N LEU A 12 -3.00 -15.35 -19.31
CA LEU A 12 -3.05 -13.91 -19.18
C LEU A 12 -3.70 -13.45 -17.87
N ILE A 13 -4.82 -14.06 -17.48
CA ILE A 13 -5.46 -13.77 -16.20
C ILE A 13 -4.53 -14.13 -15.03
N LYS A 14 -3.85 -15.29 -15.11
CA LYS A 14 -2.83 -15.69 -14.12
C LYS A 14 -1.72 -14.64 -14.04
N TYR A 15 -1.21 -14.19 -15.19
CA TYR A 15 -0.19 -13.14 -15.26
C TYR A 15 -0.65 -11.86 -14.57
N ILE A 16 -1.88 -11.39 -14.84
CA ILE A 16 -2.43 -10.18 -14.22
C ILE A 16 -2.46 -10.31 -12.70
N PHE A 17 -2.98 -11.43 -12.17
CA PHE A 17 -3.00 -11.64 -10.71
C PHE A 17 -1.61 -11.70 -10.10
N CYS A 18 -0.66 -12.43 -10.71
CA CYS A 18 0.71 -12.53 -10.19
C CYS A 18 1.47 -11.20 -10.27
N TYR A 19 1.17 -10.38 -11.27
CA TYR A 19 1.74 -9.04 -11.42
C TYR A 19 1.19 -8.08 -10.35
N LEU A 20 -0.13 -8.09 -10.11
CA LEU A 20 -0.79 -7.19 -9.16
C LEU A 20 -0.63 -7.61 -7.69
N ILE A 21 -0.29 -8.88 -7.42
CA ILE A 21 -0.14 -9.43 -6.08
C ILE A 21 1.30 -9.95 -5.92
N PRO A 22 2.25 -9.13 -5.40
CA PRO A 22 3.68 -9.45 -5.40
C PRO A 22 4.09 -10.77 -4.74
N HIS A 23 3.29 -11.29 -3.80
CA HIS A 23 3.56 -12.54 -3.09
C HIS A 23 2.86 -13.76 -3.70
N LEU A 24 1.98 -13.54 -4.68
CA LEU A 24 1.33 -14.61 -5.42
C LEU A 24 2.24 -15.05 -6.56
N GLU A 25 2.58 -16.32 -6.56
CA GLU A 25 3.46 -16.92 -7.57
C GLU A 25 2.69 -17.52 -8.73
N ASP A 26 1.59 -18.20 -8.43
CA ASP A 26 0.79 -18.90 -9.43
C ASP A 26 -0.66 -19.08 -8.97
N ILE A 27 -1.55 -19.25 -9.94
CA ILE A 27 -2.95 -19.63 -9.77
C ILE A 27 -3.23 -20.83 -10.66
N ASP A 28 -3.90 -21.84 -10.10
CA ASP A 28 -4.29 -23.03 -10.84
C ASP A 28 -5.78 -23.32 -10.68
N TYR A 29 -6.46 -23.60 -11.79
CA TYR A 29 -7.86 -24.00 -11.78
C TYR A 29 -7.96 -25.50 -12.03
N ARG A 30 -8.32 -26.25 -10.99
CA ARG A 30 -8.48 -27.70 -11.07
C ARG A 30 -9.91 -28.05 -11.44
N GLN A 31 -10.11 -28.45 -12.70
CA GLN A 31 -11.43 -28.73 -13.27
C GLN A 31 -12.17 -29.85 -12.52
N GLU A 32 -11.47 -30.89 -12.09
CA GLU A 32 -12.03 -32.04 -11.37
C GLU A 32 -12.72 -31.62 -10.06
N GLU A 33 -12.12 -30.66 -9.36
CA GLU A 33 -12.60 -30.15 -8.08
C GLU A 33 -13.48 -28.90 -8.21
N LYS A 34 -13.51 -28.29 -9.40
CA LYS A 34 -14.10 -26.96 -9.66
C LYS A 34 -13.60 -25.91 -8.66
N LYS A 35 -12.31 -25.95 -8.34
CA LYS A 35 -11.67 -25.06 -7.36
C LYS A 35 -10.46 -24.37 -7.95
N ILE A 36 -10.25 -23.14 -7.49
CA ILE A 36 -9.05 -22.36 -7.77
C ILE A 36 -8.09 -22.50 -6.58
N TYR A 37 -6.86 -22.82 -6.91
CA TYR A 37 -5.73 -22.95 -6.00
C TYR A 37 -4.75 -21.81 -6.24
N TYR A 38 -4.12 -21.35 -5.17
CA TYR A 38 -3.22 -20.21 -5.16
C TYR A 38 -1.89 -20.62 -4.52
N LYS A 39 -0.78 -20.21 -5.12
CA LYS A 39 0.56 -20.49 -4.61
C LYS A 39 1.20 -19.19 -4.12
N GLU A 40 1.41 -19.07 -2.81
CA GLU A 40 2.08 -17.90 -2.21
C GLU A 40 3.57 -18.19 -1.98
N ARG A 41 4.43 -17.22 -2.31
CA ARG A 41 5.85 -17.28 -1.93
C ARG A 41 5.97 -17.06 -0.43
N ASN A 42 6.72 -17.93 0.26
CA ASN A 42 7.06 -17.70 1.65
C ASN A 42 8.23 -16.71 1.72
N VAL A 43 8.05 -15.60 2.42
CA VAL A 43 9.07 -14.55 2.56
C VAL A 43 10.03 -14.85 3.72
N GLU A 44 9.62 -15.69 4.68
CA GLU A 44 10.37 -15.95 5.93
C GLU A 44 11.21 -17.23 5.91
N VAL A 45 10.82 -18.20 5.08
CA VAL A 45 11.56 -19.45 4.88
C VAL A 45 11.72 -19.60 3.38
N GLU A 46 12.94 -19.76 2.88
CA GLU A 46 13.16 -20.09 1.45
C GLU A 46 12.36 -21.34 1.10
N GLY A 47 11.21 -21.15 0.46
CA GLY A 47 10.24 -22.21 0.24
C GLY A 47 8.86 -21.68 -0.15
N PHE A 48 7.98 -22.60 -0.53
CA PHE A 48 6.62 -22.27 -0.93
C PHE A 48 5.65 -22.68 0.17
N ARG A 49 4.62 -21.87 0.40
CA ARG A 49 3.40 -22.44 0.99
C ARG A 49 2.82 -23.36 -0.08
N GLY A 50 2.38 -24.55 0.32
CA GLY A 50 1.66 -25.44 -0.59
C GLY A 50 0.44 -24.74 -1.19
N TRP A 51 -0.17 -25.34 -2.21
CA TRP A 51 -1.38 -24.80 -2.84
C TRP A 51 -2.48 -24.51 -1.81
N LEU A 52 -2.93 -23.27 -1.76
CA LEU A 52 -3.96 -22.77 -0.86
C LEU A 52 -5.28 -22.62 -1.60
N ILE A 53 -6.40 -22.89 -0.94
CA ILE A 53 -7.72 -22.49 -1.43
C ILE A 53 -8.04 -21.06 -0.99
N PHE A 54 -9.01 -20.42 -1.64
CA PHE A 54 -9.35 -19.00 -1.39
C PHE A 54 -9.45 -18.63 0.09
N ASN A 55 -10.15 -19.43 0.91
CA ASN A 55 -10.36 -19.15 2.34
C ASN A 55 -9.10 -19.28 3.22
N GLN A 56 -8.01 -19.86 2.71
CA GLN A 56 -6.75 -19.99 3.42
C GLN A 56 -5.79 -18.82 3.16
N LEU A 57 -6.14 -17.94 2.21
CA LEU A 57 -5.37 -16.75 1.89
C LEU A 57 -5.57 -15.65 2.96
N ALA A 58 -4.54 -14.82 3.13
CA ALA A 58 -4.64 -13.62 3.96
C ALA A 58 -5.78 -12.71 3.48
N SER A 59 -6.44 -12.00 4.40
CA SER A 59 -7.58 -11.12 4.08
C SER A 59 -7.25 -10.08 3.00
N GLY A 60 -6.07 -9.47 3.05
CA GLY A 60 -5.63 -8.52 2.04
C GLY A 60 -5.49 -9.14 0.64
N THR A 61 -4.87 -10.32 0.54
CA THR A 61 -4.76 -11.05 -0.73
C THR A 61 -6.14 -11.39 -1.28
N ARG A 62 -7.06 -11.91 -0.44
CA ARG A 62 -8.43 -12.22 -0.85
C ARG A 62 -9.17 -11.00 -1.39
N SER A 63 -8.97 -9.84 -0.76
CA SER A 63 -9.63 -8.59 -1.15
C SER A 63 -9.15 -8.13 -2.52
N ILE A 64 -7.84 -8.16 -2.79
CA ILE A 64 -7.30 -7.85 -4.12
C ILE A 64 -7.82 -8.83 -5.17
N ILE A 65 -7.78 -10.13 -4.88
CA ILE A 65 -8.25 -11.15 -5.81
C ILE A 65 -9.71 -10.93 -6.17
N ALA A 66 -10.56 -10.65 -5.17
CA ALA A 66 -11.96 -10.37 -5.38
C ALA A 66 -12.18 -9.11 -6.24
N MET A 67 -11.46 -8.02 -5.95
CA MET A 67 -11.62 -6.76 -6.67
C MET A 67 -11.13 -6.86 -8.13
N ILE A 68 -9.94 -7.44 -8.35
CA ILE A 68 -9.39 -7.64 -9.71
C ILE A 68 -10.23 -8.66 -10.48
N GLY A 69 -10.68 -9.73 -9.82
CA GLY A 69 -11.58 -10.71 -10.43
C GLY A 69 -12.90 -10.08 -10.88
N ASP A 70 -13.52 -9.24 -10.05
CA ASP A 70 -14.75 -8.51 -10.42
C ASP A 70 -14.50 -7.55 -11.60
N LEU A 71 -13.39 -6.81 -11.59
CA LEU A 71 -13.00 -5.94 -12.69
C LEU A 71 -12.86 -6.71 -14.01
N ILE A 72 -12.09 -7.79 -14.02
CA ILE A 72 -11.88 -8.62 -15.22
C ILE A 72 -13.21 -9.22 -15.71
N CYS A 73 -14.04 -9.73 -14.80
CA CYS A 73 -15.36 -10.26 -15.14
C CYS A 73 -16.26 -9.20 -15.79
N ARG A 74 -16.25 -7.96 -15.29
CA ARG A 74 -17.01 -6.84 -15.87
C ARG A 74 -16.48 -6.45 -17.25
N ILE A 75 -15.16 -6.41 -17.43
CA ILE A 75 -14.53 -6.14 -18.73
C ILE A 75 -15.03 -7.13 -19.78
N TYR A 76 -14.97 -8.44 -19.50
CA TYR A 76 -15.47 -9.46 -20.41
C TYR A 76 -16.99 -9.45 -20.57
N SER A 77 -17.74 -9.01 -19.56
CA SER A 77 -19.20 -8.87 -19.67
C SER A 77 -19.59 -7.73 -20.62
N ILE A 78 -18.82 -6.65 -20.64
CA ILE A 78 -19.04 -5.49 -21.52
C ILE A 78 -18.52 -5.77 -22.93
N ASN A 79 -17.34 -6.39 -23.04
CA ASN A 79 -16.73 -6.73 -24.32
C ASN A 79 -16.31 -8.22 -24.36
N PRO A 80 -17.25 -9.14 -24.67
CA PRO A 80 -16.98 -10.58 -24.68
C PRO A 80 -15.97 -11.04 -25.74
N ALA A 81 -15.72 -10.22 -26.76
CA ALA A 81 -14.78 -10.51 -27.83
C ALA A 81 -13.36 -9.97 -27.55
N LEU A 82 -13.16 -9.26 -26.43
CA LEU A 82 -11.85 -8.76 -26.04
C LEU A 82 -10.95 -9.95 -25.66
N GLU A 83 -9.80 -10.09 -26.31
CA GLU A 83 -8.87 -11.20 -26.03
C GLU A 83 -8.00 -10.93 -24.80
N ASP A 84 -7.59 -9.67 -24.61
CA ASP A 84 -6.75 -9.22 -23.50
C ASP A 84 -7.46 -8.12 -22.71
N PRO A 85 -7.82 -8.35 -21.42
CA PRO A 85 -8.56 -7.38 -20.63
C PRO A 85 -7.72 -6.12 -20.31
N ARG A 86 -6.39 -6.15 -20.49
CA ARG A 86 -5.52 -4.97 -20.33
C ARG A 86 -5.71 -3.92 -21.42
N ASN A 87 -6.22 -4.33 -22.58
CA ASN A 87 -6.55 -3.46 -23.71
C ASN A 87 -7.96 -2.85 -23.58
N PHE A 88 -8.64 -3.08 -22.45
CA PHE A 88 -9.93 -2.46 -22.19
C PHE A 88 -9.74 -0.96 -21.97
N SER A 89 -10.44 -0.16 -22.76
CA SER A 89 -10.49 1.29 -22.57
C SER A 89 -11.79 1.69 -21.87
N GLY A 90 -11.66 2.45 -20.78
CA GLY A 90 -12.83 2.90 -20.02
C GLY A 90 -12.48 3.60 -18.73
N ILE A 91 -13.52 3.88 -17.94
CA ILE A 91 -13.40 4.50 -16.61
C ILE A 91 -13.80 3.47 -15.57
N VAL A 92 -12.97 3.31 -14.54
CA VAL A 92 -13.23 2.43 -13.40
C VAL A 92 -13.26 3.25 -12.13
N LEU A 93 -14.36 3.15 -11.40
CA LEU A 93 -14.53 3.76 -10.09
C LEU A 93 -14.19 2.73 -9.01
N ILE A 94 -13.24 3.05 -8.13
CA ILE A 94 -12.88 2.20 -6.99
C ILE A 94 -13.17 2.98 -5.71
N ASP A 95 -14.10 2.49 -4.92
CA ASP A 95 -14.29 3.03 -3.58
C ASP A 95 -13.29 2.37 -2.62
N GLU A 96 -12.67 3.17 -1.76
CA GLU A 96 -11.72 2.75 -0.73
C GLU A 96 -10.64 1.79 -1.26
N ILE A 97 -9.82 2.26 -2.21
CA ILE A 97 -8.79 1.46 -2.92
C ILE A 97 -7.78 0.75 -1.99
N ASP A 98 -7.66 1.23 -0.75
CA ASP A 98 -6.72 0.75 0.25
C ASP A 98 -7.32 -0.22 1.28
N VAL A 99 -8.64 -0.47 1.23
CA VAL A 99 -9.34 -1.28 2.22
C VAL A 99 -8.85 -2.72 2.25
N HIS A 100 -8.59 -3.19 3.48
CA HIS A 100 -8.03 -4.50 3.80
C HIS A 100 -6.62 -4.78 3.24
N LEU A 101 -5.99 -3.83 2.55
CA LEU A 101 -4.62 -3.98 2.06
C LEU A 101 -3.61 -3.68 3.17
N HIS A 102 -2.52 -4.45 3.20
CA HIS A 102 -1.38 -4.09 4.04
C HIS A 102 -0.73 -2.80 3.52
N PRO A 103 -0.20 -1.90 4.38
CA PRO A 103 0.40 -0.61 3.98
C PRO A 103 1.35 -0.67 2.77
N LYS A 104 2.20 -1.71 2.70
CA LYS A 104 3.10 -1.91 1.56
C LYS A 104 2.35 -2.04 0.23
N LEU A 105 1.23 -2.77 0.23
CA LEU A 105 0.38 -2.93 -0.96
C LEU A 105 -0.44 -1.67 -1.21
N GLN A 106 -1.00 -1.02 -0.17
CA GLN A 106 -1.67 0.27 -0.34
C GLN A 106 -0.82 1.29 -1.11
N LYS A 107 0.49 1.31 -0.85
CA LYS A 107 1.44 2.17 -1.55
C LYS A 107 1.64 1.76 -3.01
N LEU A 108 1.89 0.48 -3.29
CA LEU A 108 2.27 0.01 -4.63
C LEU A 108 1.08 -0.10 -5.58
N PHE A 109 -0.09 -0.39 -5.04
CA PHE A 109 -1.25 -0.83 -5.81
C PHE A 109 -1.78 0.19 -6.84
N PRO A 110 -1.82 1.51 -6.57
CA PRO A 110 -2.26 2.48 -7.56
C PRO A 110 -1.38 2.50 -8.83
N SER A 111 -0.05 2.42 -8.67
CA SER A 111 0.87 2.31 -9.81
C SER A 111 0.71 0.98 -10.53
N LEU A 112 0.65 -0.14 -9.80
CA LEU A 112 0.47 -1.47 -10.39
C LEU A 112 -0.82 -1.58 -11.22
N LEU A 113 -1.93 -1.03 -10.74
CA LEU A 113 -3.19 -0.99 -11.50
C LEU A 113 -3.04 -0.21 -12.80
N SER A 114 -2.44 0.98 -12.72
CA SER A 114 -2.27 1.87 -13.87
C SER A 114 -1.30 1.31 -14.91
N GLU A 115 -0.27 0.58 -14.47
CA GLU A 115 0.68 -0.12 -15.35
C GLU A 115 0.05 -1.37 -15.98
N CYS A 116 -0.78 -2.11 -15.23
CA CYS A 116 -1.41 -3.33 -15.72
C CYS A 116 -2.53 -3.04 -16.73
N PHE A 117 -3.30 -1.97 -16.52
CA PHE A 117 -4.42 -1.56 -17.36
C PHE A 117 -4.20 -0.12 -17.88
N PRO A 118 -3.31 0.09 -18.86
CA PRO A 118 -2.88 1.42 -19.27
C PRO A 118 -3.98 2.27 -19.91
N ASP A 119 -4.99 1.63 -20.52
CA ASP A 119 -6.09 2.31 -21.22
C ASP A 119 -7.31 2.57 -20.30
N ILE A 120 -7.19 2.23 -19.01
CA ILE A 120 -8.23 2.49 -18.01
C ILE A 120 -7.90 3.77 -17.23
N GLN A 121 -8.87 4.69 -17.18
CA GLN A 121 -8.84 5.77 -16.21
C GLN A 121 -9.43 5.31 -14.88
N PHE A 122 -8.57 5.11 -13.89
CA PHE A 122 -9.00 4.82 -12.52
C PHE A 122 -9.35 6.11 -11.77
N ILE A 123 -10.54 6.12 -11.18
CA ILE A 123 -10.97 7.13 -10.21
C ILE A 123 -11.17 6.41 -8.89
N ALA A 124 -10.28 6.65 -7.94
CA ALA A 124 -10.25 5.95 -6.67
C ALA A 124 -10.50 6.90 -5.50
N THR A 125 -11.22 6.44 -4.48
CA THR A 125 -11.34 7.12 -3.18
C THR A 125 -10.46 6.41 -2.14
N THR A 126 -10.03 7.16 -1.12
CA THR A 126 -9.28 6.60 0.01
C THR A 126 -9.39 7.51 1.23
N HIS A 127 -9.30 6.91 2.41
CA HIS A 127 -9.12 7.60 3.69
C HIS A 127 -7.66 7.59 4.17
N SER A 128 -6.76 6.93 3.44
CA SER A 128 -5.36 6.79 3.78
C SER A 128 -4.48 7.70 2.93
N VAL A 129 -3.40 8.20 3.52
CA VAL A 129 -2.34 8.92 2.80
C VAL A 129 -1.46 7.98 1.98
N ILE A 130 -1.43 6.69 2.32
CA ILE A 130 -0.44 5.74 1.79
C ILE A 130 -0.60 5.52 0.27
N PRO A 131 -1.81 5.40 -0.31
CA PRO A 131 -1.98 5.31 -1.76
C PRO A 131 -1.41 6.50 -2.54
N PHE A 132 -1.39 7.70 -1.94
CA PHE A 132 -0.82 8.89 -2.58
C PHE A 132 0.69 8.73 -2.82
N LEU A 133 1.38 7.98 -1.97
CA LEU A 133 2.83 7.78 -2.03
C LEU A 133 3.28 6.86 -3.18
N GLY A 134 2.36 6.16 -3.83
CA GLY A 134 2.63 5.40 -5.04
C GLY A 134 1.55 5.57 -6.10
N ALA A 135 0.91 6.74 -6.09
CA ALA A 135 0.11 7.20 -7.20
C ALA A 135 1.02 7.52 -8.42
N PRO A 136 0.58 7.20 -9.65
CA PRO A 136 1.30 7.58 -10.87
C PRO A 136 1.62 9.09 -10.96
N LEU A 137 2.69 9.45 -11.69
CA LEU A 137 3.16 10.84 -11.81
C LEU A 137 2.10 11.82 -12.34
N ASN A 138 1.20 11.36 -13.20
CA ASN A 138 0.17 12.20 -13.82
C ASN A 138 -1.18 12.14 -13.09
N SER A 139 -1.22 11.63 -11.85
CA SER A 139 -2.44 11.54 -11.06
C SER A 139 -2.97 12.92 -10.65
N VAL A 140 -4.31 13.03 -10.62
CA VAL A 140 -5.02 14.21 -10.12
C VAL A 140 -5.59 13.89 -8.75
N PHE A 141 -5.30 14.74 -7.77
CA PHE A 141 -5.78 14.57 -6.40
C PHE A 141 -6.90 15.55 -6.10
N LEU A 142 -8.01 15.02 -5.58
CA LEU A 142 -9.22 15.76 -5.26
C LEU A 142 -9.56 15.54 -3.79
N LYS A 143 -9.88 16.63 -3.08
CA LYS A 143 -10.46 16.57 -1.75
C LYS A 143 -11.98 16.69 -1.87
N VAL A 144 -12.69 15.76 -1.27
CA VAL A 144 -14.15 15.85 -1.11
C VAL A 144 -14.44 16.27 0.33
N SER A 145 -15.16 17.38 0.50
CA SER A 145 -15.56 17.90 1.81
C SER A 145 -17.08 18.07 1.88
N LYS A 146 -17.66 17.80 3.04
CA LYS A 146 -19.10 18.00 3.28
C LYS A 146 -19.31 19.26 4.10
N THR A 147 -20.04 20.22 3.55
CA THR A 147 -20.42 21.45 4.25
C THR A 147 -21.90 21.37 4.62
N LYS A 148 -22.24 21.66 5.89
CA LYS A 148 -23.64 21.72 6.33
C LYS A 148 -24.38 22.81 5.53
N GLY A 149 -25.34 22.41 4.71
CA GLY A 149 -26.19 23.31 3.92
C GLY A 149 -25.82 23.44 2.43
N GLU A 150 -24.60 23.09 2.03
CA GLU A 150 -24.10 23.27 0.64
C GLU A 150 -23.80 21.93 -0.08
N GLY A 151 -23.88 20.81 0.63
CA GLY A 151 -23.63 19.48 0.06
C GLY A 151 -22.14 19.12 0.01
N SER A 152 -21.76 18.29 -0.96
CA SER A 152 -20.38 17.86 -1.16
C SER A 152 -19.64 18.84 -2.08
N VAL A 153 -18.57 19.44 -1.59
CA VAL A 153 -17.67 20.31 -2.35
C VAL A 153 -16.43 19.50 -2.75
N VAL A 154 -16.03 19.60 -4.01
CA VAL A 154 -14.82 18.96 -4.53
C VAL A 154 -13.78 20.02 -4.85
N THR A 155 -12.63 19.93 -4.20
CA THR A 155 -11.50 20.85 -4.40
C THR A 155 -10.35 20.10 -5.04
N ARG A 156 -9.85 20.59 -6.17
CA ARG A 156 -8.63 20.07 -6.79
C ARG A 156 -7.42 20.60 -6.06
N LEU A 157 -6.47 19.73 -5.79
CA LEU A 157 -5.21 20.09 -5.15
C LEU A 157 -4.12 20.24 -6.19
N ASN A 158 -3.56 21.44 -6.27
CA ASN A 158 -2.38 21.72 -7.08
C ASN A 158 -1.12 21.55 -6.21
N LEU A 159 -0.92 20.35 -5.66
CA LEU A 159 0.24 20.00 -4.85
C LEU A 159 1.17 19.12 -5.67
N ASP A 160 2.47 19.43 -5.67
CA ASP A 160 3.50 18.50 -6.15
C ASP A 160 3.75 17.43 -5.08
N ILE A 161 2.92 16.38 -5.08
CA ILE A 161 2.95 15.32 -4.07
C ILE A 161 4.23 14.47 -4.16
N LYS A 162 4.91 14.45 -5.32
CA LYS A 162 6.09 13.62 -5.58
C LYS A 162 7.17 13.76 -4.51
N ASN A 163 7.35 14.97 -4.01
CA ASN A 163 8.42 15.32 -3.07
C ASN A 163 7.92 15.53 -1.63
N LEU A 164 6.65 15.24 -1.36
CA LEU A 164 6.07 15.40 -0.03
C LEU A 164 6.17 14.12 0.78
N LEU A 165 6.68 14.26 2.00
CA LEU A 165 6.67 13.18 2.97
C LEU A 165 5.24 12.96 3.53
N PRO A 166 4.94 11.77 4.06
CA PRO A 166 3.60 11.44 4.56
C PRO A 166 3.13 12.39 5.66
N ASN A 167 4.03 12.87 6.52
CA ASN A 167 3.72 13.82 7.58
C ASN A 167 3.16 15.14 7.03
N VAL A 168 3.76 15.68 5.97
CA VAL A 168 3.31 16.93 5.32
C VAL A 168 1.95 16.72 4.65
N LEU A 169 1.73 15.55 4.05
CA LEU A 169 0.43 15.22 3.45
C LEU A 169 -0.66 15.12 4.53
N LEU A 170 -0.39 14.45 5.65
CA LEU A 170 -1.33 14.31 6.77
C LEU A 170 -1.70 15.67 7.39
N THR A 171 -0.73 16.57 7.55
CA THR A 171 -0.99 17.92 8.08
C THR A 171 -1.46 18.93 7.04
N SER A 172 -1.53 18.53 5.77
CA SER A 172 -2.06 19.39 4.72
C SER A 172 -3.59 19.44 4.77
N SER A 173 -4.14 20.38 4.01
CA SER A 173 -5.59 20.46 3.75
C SER A 173 -6.20 19.19 3.14
N LEU A 174 -5.43 18.16 2.77
CA LEU A 174 -5.98 16.86 2.34
C LEU A 174 -6.67 16.11 3.49
N PHE A 175 -5.97 16.01 4.62
CA PHE A 175 -6.35 15.14 5.74
C PHE A 175 -6.70 15.93 7.00
N ASP A 176 -6.47 17.25 7.00
CA ASP A 176 -6.85 18.18 8.08
C ASP A 176 -6.35 17.77 9.47
N MET A 177 -5.20 17.09 9.56
CA MET A 177 -4.58 16.82 10.86
C MET A 177 -3.83 18.06 11.35
N ASP A 178 -4.18 18.57 12.53
CA ASP A 178 -3.43 19.67 13.16
C ASP A 178 -1.99 19.28 13.51
N SER A 179 -1.78 18.00 13.84
CA SER A 179 -0.48 17.44 14.22
C SER A 179 -0.45 15.94 14.00
N ILE A 180 0.74 15.42 13.69
CA ILE A 180 1.03 13.97 13.66
C ILE A 180 1.71 13.48 14.94
N ALA A 181 1.82 14.34 15.96
CA ALA A 181 2.41 13.99 17.25
C ALA A 181 1.55 12.93 17.97
N GLN A 182 2.20 12.09 18.77
CA GLN A 182 1.49 11.11 19.58
C GLN A 182 0.68 11.81 20.68
N VAL A 183 -0.59 11.43 20.82
CA VAL A 183 -1.50 12.03 21.82
C VAL A 183 -1.04 11.89 23.27
N ASN A 184 -0.18 10.90 23.54
CA ASN A 184 0.38 10.64 24.87
C ASN A 184 1.76 11.30 25.10
N SER A 185 2.29 12.09 24.16
CA SER A 185 3.57 12.76 24.36
C SER A 185 3.42 13.93 25.32
N GLU A 186 4.14 13.91 26.45
CA GLU A 186 4.05 14.94 27.50
C GLU A 186 4.82 16.24 27.17
N GLY A 187 5.54 16.29 26.04
CA GLY A 187 6.21 17.51 25.59
C GLY A 187 6.95 17.39 24.25
N VAL A 188 7.16 18.53 23.59
CA VAL A 188 7.86 18.65 22.29
C VAL A 188 9.33 18.21 22.37
N GLN A 189 9.92 18.24 23.56
CA GLN A 189 11.35 17.95 23.78
C GLN A 189 11.74 16.48 23.52
N GLU A 190 10.76 15.57 23.42
CA GLU A 190 11.01 14.14 23.16
C GLU A 190 10.59 13.67 21.76
N ILE A 191 10.22 14.60 20.87
CA ILE A 191 9.82 14.24 19.51
C ILE A 191 11.01 13.65 18.74
N ARG A 192 10.77 12.47 18.17
CA ARG A 192 11.69 11.75 17.30
C ARG A 192 11.51 12.20 15.86
N THR A 193 12.61 12.38 15.14
CA THR A 193 12.65 12.98 13.79
C THR A 193 13.28 12.06 12.75
N GLU A 194 13.65 10.84 13.16
CA GLU A 194 14.24 9.83 12.29
C GLU A 194 13.26 9.36 11.20
N ASP A 195 13.77 9.18 9.98
CA ASP A 195 12.97 8.79 8.82
C ASP A 195 12.71 7.28 8.74
N SER A 196 13.53 6.48 9.46
CA SER A 196 13.42 5.03 9.46
C SER A 196 13.57 4.43 10.86
N TYR A 197 12.95 3.28 11.07
CA TYR A 197 13.09 2.54 12.33
C TYR A 197 14.54 2.11 12.60
N SER A 198 15.29 1.76 11.56
CA SER A 198 16.71 1.39 11.68
C SER A 198 17.57 2.57 12.14
N GLU A 199 17.29 3.78 11.65
CA GLU A 199 17.95 5.00 12.09
C GLU A 199 17.59 5.32 13.55
N TYR A 200 16.32 5.22 13.92
CA TYR A 200 15.87 5.35 15.31
C TYR A 200 16.65 4.41 16.25
N LEU A 201 16.81 3.13 15.89
CA LEU A 201 17.57 2.17 16.69
C LEU A 201 19.04 2.57 16.84
N LYS A 202 19.69 3.02 15.76
CA LYS A 202 21.08 3.50 15.79
C LYS A 202 21.23 4.73 16.68
N ASN A 203 20.33 5.71 16.56
CA ASN A 203 20.36 6.94 17.36
C ASN A 203 20.13 6.63 18.85
N LYS A 204 19.24 5.68 19.15
CA LYS A 204 19.02 5.20 20.51
C LYS A 204 20.28 4.54 21.10
N GLU A 205 20.97 3.71 20.33
CA GLU A 205 22.23 3.08 20.75
C GLU A 205 23.34 4.11 20.97
N LEU A 206 23.48 5.07 20.05
CA LEU A 206 24.45 6.17 20.15
C LEU A 206 24.23 7.03 21.40
N LYS A 207 22.98 7.42 21.69
CA LYS A 207 22.65 8.18 22.90
C LYS A 207 23.05 7.41 24.17
N LYS A 208 22.77 6.11 24.23
CA LYS A 208 23.17 5.27 25.37
C LYS A 208 24.70 5.25 25.54
N LYS A 209 25.45 5.08 24.46
CA LYS A 209 26.93 5.11 24.51
C LYS A 209 27.47 6.46 24.97
N LEU A 210 26.85 7.56 24.55
CA LEU A 210 27.23 8.91 25.00
C LEU A 210 26.96 9.10 26.50
N GLU A 211 25.80 8.65 27.00
CA GLU A 211 25.48 8.70 28.43
C GLU A 211 26.43 7.86 29.28
N ASP A 212 26.80 6.66 28.80
CA ASP A 212 27.76 5.78 29.47
C ASP A 212 29.17 6.42 29.48
N PHE A 213 29.55 7.08 28.38
CA PHE A 213 30.82 7.82 28.29
C PHE A 213 30.87 9.03 29.23
N GLU A 214 29.81 9.86 29.25
CA GLU A 214 29.72 11.03 30.15
C GLU A 214 29.78 10.63 31.63
N LYS A 215 29.19 9.49 32.01
CA LYS A 215 29.30 8.94 33.37
C LYS A 215 30.71 8.47 33.69
N GLY A 216 31.36 7.76 32.77
CA GLY A 216 32.73 7.28 32.93
C GLY A 216 33.75 8.42 33.13
N ASP A 217 33.61 9.52 32.39
CA ASP A 217 34.48 10.70 32.54
C ASP A 217 34.23 11.45 33.86
N ARG A 218 32.98 11.52 34.33
CA ARG A 218 32.68 12.10 35.67
C ARG A 218 33.31 11.29 36.80
N ASP A 219 33.29 9.95 36.71
CA ASP A 219 33.89 9.10 37.73
C ASP A 219 35.42 9.24 37.79
N LEU A 220 36.08 9.39 36.62
CA LEU A 220 37.51 9.68 36.52
C LEU A 220 37.88 11.06 37.09
N PHE A 221 37.06 12.08 36.81
CA PHE A 221 37.29 13.44 37.31
C PHE A 221 37.10 13.54 38.83
N VAL A 222 36.05 12.92 39.40
CA VAL A 222 35.81 12.87 40.85
C VAL A 222 36.91 12.10 41.58
N ALA A 223 37.43 11.02 40.98
CA ALA A 223 38.55 10.25 41.54
C ALA A 223 39.87 11.04 41.57
N SER A 224 40.09 11.94 40.60
CA SER A 224 41.28 12.80 40.58
C SER A 224 41.22 13.93 41.60
N VAL A 225 40.03 14.51 41.86
CA VAL A 225 39.86 15.62 42.82
C VAL A 225 39.91 15.15 44.28
N ARG A 226 39.50 13.91 44.59
CA ARG A 226 39.62 13.32 45.94
C ARG A 226 41.05 12.93 46.36
N LYS A 227 42.02 12.97 45.43
CA LYS A 227 43.43 12.63 45.67
C LYS A 227 44.33 13.86 45.86
N MET A 228 43.78 15.07 45.79
CA MET A 228 44.41 16.32 46.23
C MET A 228 43.94 16.69 47.64
#